data_AF-B1M7M2-F1
#
_entry.id   AF-B1M7M2-F1
#
_cell.length_a   1.000
_cell.length_b   1.000
_cell.length_c   1.000
_cell.angle_alpha   90.00
_cell.angle_beta   90.00
_cell.angle_gamma   90.00
#
_symmetry.space_group_name_H-M   'P 1'
#
loop_
_entity.id
_entity.type
_entity.pdbx_description
1 polymer ?
#
loop_
_entity_poly.entity_id
_entity_poly.type
_entity_poly.pdbx_seq_one_letter_code
_entity_poly.pdbx_strand_id
1 'polypeptide(L)'
;MPAFDDTAARLRACRLCRDSPLYGPPLPQEPRPIVQGSATARLCIASQAPGTRAHRTGQPFTDPSGVRLRAWLGLDEARFYDPARVAIVPMGSCFPGLDAKGGDRPPRRECAERWRAELFSGLPELELILVIGQYAQGWHLGRMEGGLTGTVRRWREILAEPRRPRVLPLPHPSWRNNGWLKREPWFEAELLPVLRAEVARVMAG
;
A
#
# COMPACT_ATOMS: atom_id res chain seq x y z
N MET A 1 -23.60 -4.38 1.38
CA MET A 1 -22.16 -4.67 1.23
C MET A 1 -21.59 -4.88 2.63
N PRO A 2 -20.68 -5.84 2.87
CA PRO A 2 -20.11 -6.04 4.20
C PRO A 2 -19.33 -4.80 4.64
N ALA A 3 -19.39 -4.46 5.93
CA ALA A 3 -18.59 -3.37 6.45
C ALA A 3 -17.09 -3.69 6.30
N PHE A 4 -16.26 -2.64 6.20
CA PHE A 4 -14.81 -2.83 6.15
C PHE A 4 -14.31 -3.64 7.35
N ASP A 5 -14.82 -3.37 8.55
CA ASP A 5 -14.37 -4.01 9.78
C ASP A 5 -14.65 -5.52 9.79
N ASP A 6 -15.82 -5.95 9.30
CA ASP A 6 -16.16 -7.36 9.16
C ASP A 6 -15.22 -8.07 8.18
N THR A 7 -14.96 -7.43 7.04
CA THR A 7 -14.04 -7.95 6.02
C THR A 7 -12.61 -8.02 6.56
N ALA A 8 -12.17 -6.98 7.27
CA ALA A 8 -10.86 -6.92 7.89
C ALA A 8 -10.70 -7.97 8.99
N ALA A 9 -11.73 -8.23 9.80
CA ALA A 9 -11.72 -9.28 10.81
C ALA A 9 -11.56 -10.67 10.16
N ARG A 10 -12.32 -10.96 9.11
CA ARG A 10 -12.19 -12.21 8.34
C ARG A 10 -10.82 -12.34 7.67
N LEU A 11 -10.28 -11.25 7.13
CA LEU A 11 -8.92 -11.23 6.58
C LEU A 11 -7.88 -11.51 7.67
N ARG A 12 -8.00 -10.93 8.87
CA ARG A 12 -7.05 -11.17 9.99
C ARG A 12 -7.06 -12.63 10.46
N ALA A 13 -8.17 -13.34 10.28
CA ALA A 13 -8.26 -14.79 10.54
C ALA A 13 -7.83 -15.66 9.34
N CYS A 14 -7.53 -15.07 8.18
CA CYS A 14 -7.23 -15.81 6.95
C CYS A 14 -5.90 -16.58 7.03
N ARG A 15 -5.95 -17.86 6.64
CA ARG A 15 -4.77 -18.75 6.60
C ARG A 15 -4.48 -19.31 5.19
N LEU A 16 -5.20 -18.83 4.18
CA LEU A 16 -5.16 -19.34 2.79
C LEU A 16 -3.73 -19.53 2.25
N CYS A 17 -2.88 -18.50 2.39
CA CYS A 17 -1.53 -18.52 1.83
C CYS A 17 -0.60 -19.58 2.48
N ARG A 18 -0.95 -20.13 3.65
CA ARG A 18 -0.23 -21.25 4.27
C ARG A 18 -0.96 -22.57 4.03
N ASP A 19 -2.26 -22.63 4.31
CA ASP A 19 -2.99 -23.90 4.38
C ASP A 19 -3.42 -24.45 3.03
N SER A 20 -3.69 -23.57 2.07
CA SER A 20 -4.16 -23.96 0.73
C SER A 20 -3.75 -22.91 -0.32
N PRO A 21 -2.44 -22.66 -0.50
CA PRO A 21 -1.97 -21.65 -1.43
C PRO A 21 -2.27 -22.02 -2.88
N LEU A 22 -2.59 -21.03 -3.71
CA LEU A 22 -2.99 -21.26 -5.11
C LEU A 22 -1.82 -21.26 -6.12
N TYR A 23 -0.76 -20.50 -5.86
CA TYR A 23 0.28 -20.20 -6.87
C TYR A 23 1.70 -20.60 -6.49
N GLY A 24 1.94 -21.01 -5.25
CA GLY A 24 3.27 -21.32 -4.76
C GLY A 24 3.22 -22.12 -3.47
N PRO A 25 4.37 -22.48 -2.89
CA PRO A 25 4.39 -23.27 -1.67
C PRO A 25 3.72 -22.51 -0.51
N PRO A 26 3.30 -23.24 0.54
CA PRO A 26 2.86 -22.66 1.80
C PRO A 26 3.78 -21.55 2.29
N LEU A 27 3.21 -20.54 2.93
CA LEU A 27 4.00 -19.53 3.64
C LEU A 27 4.96 -20.21 4.64
N PRO A 28 6.23 -19.77 4.71
CA PRO A 28 7.21 -20.39 5.61
C PRO A 28 7.00 -20.03 7.09
N GLN A 29 6.13 -19.07 7.39
CA GLN A 29 5.81 -18.60 8.74
C GLN A 29 4.31 -18.62 8.99
N GLU A 30 3.94 -18.54 10.27
CA GLU A 30 2.55 -18.38 10.71
C GLU A 30 1.92 -17.14 10.05
N PRO A 31 0.73 -17.24 9.42
CA PRO A 31 0.04 -16.09 8.87
C PRO A 31 -0.27 -15.07 9.96
N ARG A 32 0.12 -13.83 9.71
CA ARG A 32 -0.34 -12.66 10.48
C ARG A 32 -0.80 -11.60 9.49
N PRO A 33 -2.04 -11.70 8.98
CA PRO A 33 -2.56 -10.73 8.03
C PRO A 33 -2.68 -9.33 8.67
N ILE A 34 -2.10 -8.33 8.02
CA ILE A 34 -2.09 -6.93 8.47
C ILE A 34 -2.89 -6.10 7.47
N VAL A 35 -3.87 -5.38 8.00
CA VAL A 35 -4.74 -4.44 7.30
C VAL A 35 -5.25 -3.40 8.31
N GLN A 36 -5.41 -2.15 7.86
CA GLN A 36 -5.95 -1.04 8.65
C GLN A 36 -6.96 -0.27 7.80
N GLY A 37 -7.96 0.32 8.44
CA GLY A 37 -8.93 1.20 7.82
C GLY A 37 -10.27 1.13 8.55
N SER A 38 -11.23 1.88 8.03
CA SER A 38 -12.63 1.87 8.41
C SER A 38 -13.45 2.44 7.25
N ALA A 39 -14.78 2.34 7.31
CA ALA A 39 -15.65 2.84 6.26
C ALA A 39 -15.51 4.36 5.99
N THR A 40 -14.99 5.14 6.95
CA THR A 40 -14.83 6.60 6.83
C THR A 40 -13.47 7.01 6.27
N ALA A 41 -12.53 6.08 6.06
CA ALA A 41 -11.21 6.41 5.60
C ALA A 41 -11.25 7.04 4.19
N ARG A 42 -10.64 8.23 4.05
CA ARG A 42 -10.60 8.99 2.79
C ARG A 42 -9.27 8.81 2.03
N LEU A 43 -8.22 8.38 2.73
CA LEU A 43 -6.91 8.05 2.16
C LEU A 43 -6.66 6.55 2.24
N CYS A 44 -6.28 5.92 1.13
CA CYS A 44 -5.79 4.54 1.11
C CYS A 44 -4.31 4.48 0.72
N ILE A 45 -3.51 3.78 1.53
CA ILE A 45 -2.14 3.40 1.22
C ILE A 45 -2.14 1.94 0.72
N ALA A 46 -2.02 1.76 -0.59
CA ALA A 46 -1.90 0.46 -1.22
C ALA A 46 -0.41 0.14 -1.50
N SER A 47 0.16 -0.81 -0.76
CA SER A 47 1.58 -1.20 -0.86
C SER A 47 1.76 -2.68 -1.18
N GLN A 48 2.99 -3.19 -1.11
CA GLN A 48 3.30 -4.59 -1.46
C GLN A 48 2.78 -5.59 -0.42
N ALA A 49 3.53 -5.80 0.66
CA ALA A 49 3.20 -6.68 1.77
C ALA A 49 3.95 -6.22 3.03
N PRO A 50 3.54 -6.67 4.22
CA PRO A 50 4.31 -6.44 5.44
C PRO A 50 5.73 -7.00 5.33
N GLY A 51 6.72 -6.27 5.84
CA GLY A 51 8.07 -6.79 6.05
C GLY A 51 8.23 -7.48 7.41
N THR A 52 9.45 -7.91 7.72
CA THR A 52 9.78 -8.65 8.96
C THR A 52 9.33 -7.94 10.23
N ARG A 53 9.55 -6.62 10.35
CA ARG A 53 9.19 -5.86 11.55
C ARG A 53 7.67 -5.76 11.73
N ALA A 54 6.95 -5.44 10.65
CA ALA A 54 5.50 -5.40 10.66
C ALA A 54 4.90 -6.77 11.01
N HIS A 55 5.47 -7.87 10.51
CA HIS A 55 5.06 -9.22 10.90
C HIS A 55 5.22 -9.49 12.41
N ARG A 56 6.32 -9.01 13.01
CA ARG A 56 6.57 -9.16 14.46
C ARG A 56 5.69 -8.27 15.33
N THR A 57 5.38 -7.05 14.90
CA THR A 57 4.58 -6.10 15.70
C THR A 57 3.08 -6.18 15.42
N GLY A 58 2.68 -6.63 14.23
CA GLY A 58 1.29 -6.58 13.75
C GLY A 58 0.87 -5.21 13.22
N GLN A 59 1.78 -4.23 13.21
CA GLN A 59 1.51 -2.86 12.78
C GLN A 59 2.28 -2.55 11.48
N PRO A 60 1.62 -2.04 10.43
CA PRO A 60 2.27 -1.73 9.16
C PRO A 60 3.23 -0.54 9.32
N PHE A 61 4.25 -0.43 8.47
CA PHE A 61 5.12 0.76 8.41
C PHE A 61 5.78 1.18 9.75
N THR A 62 6.15 0.20 10.58
CA THR A 62 6.89 0.42 11.84
C THR A 62 8.40 0.53 11.67
N ASP A 63 8.91 0.39 10.44
CA ASP A 63 10.33 0.46 10.11
C ASP A 63 10.71 1.84 9.51
N PRO A 64 12.00 2.11 9.21
CA PRO A 64 12.43 3.40 8.66
C PRO A 64 11.73 3.81 7.36
N SER A 65 11.23 2.86 6.57
CA SER A 65 10.44 3.19 5.38
C SER A 65 9.09 3.81 5.73
N GLY A 66 8.50 3.44 6.86
CA GLY A 66 7.30 4.08 7.39
C GLY A 66 7.54 5.50 7.88
N VAL A 67 8.68 5.74 8.55
CA VAL A 67 9.10 7.09 8.96
C VAL A 67 9.24 7.99 7.72
N ARG A 68 9.92 7.49 6.69
CA ARG A 68 10.09 8.24 5.45
C ARG A 68 8.76 8.48 4.73
N LEU A 69 7.87 7.48 4.70
CA LEU A 69 6.55 7.63 4.11
C LEU A 69 5.76 8.73 4.83
N ARG A 70 5.70 8.71 6.15
CA ARG A 70 5.04 9.77 6.95
C ARG A 70 5.59 11.17 6.63
N ALA A 71 6.92 11.30 6.51
CA ALA A 71 7.57 12.54 6.12
C ALA A 71 7.22 12.99 4.67
N TRP A 72 7.07 12.06 3.73
CA TRP A 72 6.60 12.34 2.39
C TRP A 72 5.14 12.83 2.39
N LEU A 73 4.27 12.16 3.16
CA LEU A 73 2.86 12.49 3.27
C LEU A 73 2.58 13.77 4.07
N GLY A 74 3.53 14.22 4.90
CA GLY A 74 3.30 15.32 5.84
C GLY A 74 2.35 14.93 6.98
N LEU A 75 2.34 13.65 7.36
CA LEU A 75 1.51 13.13 8.44
C LEU A 75 2.37 12.79 9.66
N ASP A 76 1.87 13.14 10.84
CA ASP A 76 2.39 12.59 12.08
C ASP A 76 1.94 11.12 12.28
N GLU A 77 2.44 10.49 13.33
CA GLU A 77 2.14 9.10 13.63
C GLU A 77 0.66 8.87 13.98
N ALA A 78 0.05 9.79 14.74
CA ALA A 78 -1.34 9.69 15.17
C ALA A 78 -2.30 9.69 13.97
N ARG A 79 -2.13 10.63 13.03
CA ARG A 79 -2.94 10.71 11.81
C ARG A 79 -2.68 9.55 10.87
N PHE A 80 -1.43 9.09 10.76
CA PHE A 80 -1.07 7.97 9.89
C PHE A 80 -1.70 6.65 10.34
N TYR A 81 -1.81 6.43 11.65
CA TYR A 81 -2.40 5.23 12.23
C TYR A 81 -3.87 5.38 12.64
N ASP A 82 -4.52 6.51 12.34
CA ASP A 82 -5.95 6.69 12.54
C ASP A 82 -6.75 5.92 11.46
N PRO A 83 -7.42 4.80 11.79
CA PRO A 83 -8.17 4.00 10.82
C PRO A 83 -9.41 4.75 10.29
N ALA A 84 -9.89 5.79 10.99
CA ALA A 84 -10.98 6.63 10.52
C ALA A 84 -10.58 7.51 9.33
N ARG A 85 -9.27 7.74 9.14
CA ARG A 85 -8.71 8.63 8.11
C ARG A 85 -7.91 7.89 7.06
N VAL A 86 -7.09 6.92 7.50
CA VAL A 86 -6.11 6.22 6.67
C VAL A 86 -6.37 4.72 6.67
N ALA A 87 -6.76 4.19 5.51
CA ALA A 87 -6.74 2.77 5.22
C ALA A 87 -5.34 2.35 4.73
N ILE A 88 -4.84 1.21 5.19
CA ILE A 88 -3.60 0.59 4.73
C ILE A 88 -3.94 -0.81 4.23
N VAL A 89 -3.96 -0.97 2.91
CA VAL A 89 -4.43 -2.18 2.21
C VAL A 89 -3.33 -2.71 1.28
N PRO A 90 -2.41 -3.55 1.78
CA PRO A 90 -1.34 -4.12 0.97
C PRO A 90 -1.88 -5.09 -0.10
N MET A 91 -1.07 -5.41 -1.12
CA MET A 91 -1.38 -6.45 -2.12
C MET A 91 -1.37 -7.85 -1.50
N GLY A 92 -0.46 -8.10 -0.56
CA GLY A 92 -0.46 -9.29 0.30
C GLY A 92 -0.50 -8.89 1.76
N SER A 93 -1.42 -9.45 2.54
CA SER A 93 -1.59 -9.05 3.94
C SER A 93 -0.64 -9.76 4.90
N CYS A 94 -0.01 -10.87 4.49
CA CYS A 94 1.02 -11.53 5.29
C CYS A 94 2.41 -11.17 4.79
N PHE A 95 3.40 -11.17 5.70
CA PHE A 95 4.80 -11.21 5.29
C PHE A 95 5.04 -12.46 4.42
N PRO A 96 5.67 -12.33 3.24
CA PRO A 96 5.87 -13.46 2.32
C PRO A 96 7.17 -14.22 2.57
N GLY A 97 7.99 -13.80 3.54
CA GLY A 97 9.33 -14.34 3.81
C GLY A 97 10.42 -13.56 3.05
N LEU A 98 11.68 -13.93 3.28
CA LEU A 98 12.83 -13.32 2.61
C LEU A 98 13.30 -14.13 1.40
N ASP A 99 13.79 -13.45 0.38
CA ASP A 99 14.56 -14.02 -0.73
C ASP A 99 16.01 -14.35 -0.28
N ALA A 100 16.77 -15.00 -1.16
CA ALA A 100 18.15 -15.39 -0.88
C ALA A 100 19.11 -14.20 -0.64
N LYS A 101 18.70 -12.98 -1.01
CA LYS A 101 19.46 -11.73 -0.83
C LYS A 101 18.95 -10.92 0.38
N GLY A 102 18.07 -11.49 1.20
CA GLY A 102 17.49 -10.83 2.37
C GLY A 102 16.47 -9.73 2.04
N GLY A 103 15.92 -9.70 0.82
CA GLY A 103 14.77 -8.88 0.46
C GLY A 103 13.44 -9.54 0.78
N ASP A 104 12.41 -8.77 1.06
CA ASP A 104 11.06 -9.32 1.18
C ASP A 104 10.65 -9.92 -0.18
N ARG A 105 10.12 -11.15 -0.17
CA ARG A 105 9.56 -11.80 -1.36
C ARG A 105 8.37 -11.00 -1.91
N PRO A 106 7.97 -11.23 -3.17
CA PRO A 106 6.75 -10.67 -3.73
C PRO A 106 5.49 -10.95 -2.87
N PRO A 107 4.48 -10.05 -2.88
CA PRO A 107 3.20 -10.32 -2.23
C PRO A 107 2.52 -11.55 -2.84
N ARG A 108 1.80 -12.31 -2.00
CA ARG A 108 1.02 -13.48 -2.43
C ARG A 108 -0.17 -13.04 -3.29
N ARG A 109 -0.22 -13.52 -4.54
CA ARG A 109 -1.22 -13.12 -5.54
C ARG A 109 -2.64 -13.47 -5.10
N GLU A 110 -2.81 -14.66 -4.52
CA GLU A 110 -4.10 -15.17 -4.04
C GLU A 110 -4.73 -14.27 -2.96
N CYS A 111 -3.93 -13.47 -2.24
CA CYS A 111 -4.42 -12.56 -1.22
C CYS A 111 -5.22 -11.40 -1.81
N ALA A 112 -4.71 -10.76 -2.88
CA ALA A 112 -5.39 -9.66 -3.54
C ALA A 112 -6.66 -10.13 -4.24
N GLU A 113 -6.59 -11.26 -4.95
CA GLU A 113 -7.74 -11.85 -5.65
C GLU A 113 -8.87 -12.21 -4.68
N ARG A 114 -8.53 -12.73 -3.49
CA ARG A 114 -9.54 -13.12 -2.50
C ARG A 114 -10.20 -11.93 -1.80
N TRP A 115 -9.44 -10.90 -1.42
CA TRP A 115 -9.89 -9.92 -0.42
C TRP A 115 -10.07 -8.52 -0.95
N ARG A 116 -9.39 -8.14 -2.03
CA ARG A 116 -9.26 -6.73 -2.39
C ARG A 116 -10.58 -6.11 -2.84
N ALA A 117 -11.38 -6.82 -3.64
CA ALA A 117 -12.69 -6.34 -4.05
C ALA A 117 -13.59 -6.07 -2.83
N GLU A 118 -13.67 -7.02 -1.89
CA GLU A 118 -14.48 -6.92 -0.67
C GLU A 118 -13.99 -5.77 0.24
N LEU A 119 -12.68 -5.63 0.44
CA LEU A 119 -12.10 -4.54 1.24
C LEU A 119 -12.42 -3.16 0.65
N PHE A 120 -12.18 -2.96 -0.65
CA PHE A 120 -12.44 -1.66 -1.30
C PHE A 120 -13.94 -1.36 -1.39
N SER A 121 -14.79 -2.37 -1.44
CA SER A 121 -16.25 -2.21 -1.34
C SER A 121 -16.67 -1.63 0.02
N GLY A 122 -15.92 -1.92 1.08
CA GLY A 122 -16.15 -1.39 2.43
C GLY A 122 -15.58 0.00 2.68
N LEU A 123 -14.97 0.65 1.68
CA LEU A 123 -14.31 1.96 1.81
C LEU A 123 -14.99 3.04 0.93
N PRO A 124 -16.28 3.36 1.18
CA PRO A 124 -17.08 4.22 0.31
C PRO A 124 -16.58 5.67 0.24
N GLU A 125 -15.95 6.17 1.31
CA GLU A 125 -15.50 7.56 1.42
C GLU A 125 -14.10 7.81 0.82
N LEU A 126 -13.49 6.83 0.17
CA LEU A 126 -12.16 6.99 -0.41
C LEU A 126 -12.13 8.08 -1.48
N GLU A 127 -11.15 8.97 -1.35
CA GLU A 127 -10.90 10.03 -2.32
C GLU A 127 -9.53 9.91 -2.98
N LEU A 128 -8.55 9.33 -2.29
CA LEU A 128 -7.19 9.17 -2.78
C LEU A 128 -6.65 7.79 -2.45
N ILE A 129 -6.09 7.11 -3.45
CA ILE A 129 -5.33 5.87 -3.29
C ILE A 129 -3.88 6.13 -3.71
N LEU A 130 -2.96 5.96 -2.76
CA LEU A 130 -1.53 5.96 -3.01
C LEU A 130 -1.11 4.55 -3.40
N VAL A 131 -0.60 4.38 -4.61
CA VAL A 131 -0.18 3.07 -5.12
C VAL A 131 1.34 2.96 -5.10
N ILE A 132 1.84 2.27 -4.08
CA ILE A 132 3.26 2.24 -3.72
C ILE A 132 3.92 0.97 -4.25
N GLY A 133 4.81 1.14 -5.22
CA GLY A 133 5.56 0.04 -5.82
C GLY A 133 4.80 -0.72 -6.92
N GLN A 134 5.55 -1.52 -7.68
CA GLN A 134 5.09 -2.12 -8.94
C GLN A 134 3.85 -3.01 -8.82
N TYR A 135 3.67 -3.72 -7.70
CA TYR A 135 2.52 -4.63 -7.52
C TYR A 135 1.22 -3.85 -7.31
N ALA A 136 1.25 -2.80 -6.47
CA ALA A 136 0.10 -1.94 -6.24
C ALA A 136 -0.24 -1.12 -7.49
N GLN A 137 0.78 -0.59 -8.16
CA GLN A 137 0.63 0.12 -9.44
C GLN A 137 0.02 -0.78 -10.51
N GLY A 138 0.59 -1.98 -10.72
CA GLY A 138 0.12 -2.94 -11.71
C GLY A 138 -1.33 -3.36 -11.50
N TRP A 139 -1.79 -3.46 -10.25
CA TRP A 139 -3.19 -3.77 -9.95
C TRP A 139 -4.14 -2.61 -10.27
N HIS A 140 -3.79 -1.39 -9.84
CA HIS A 140 -4.70 -0.24 -9.88
C HIS A 140 -4.68 0.56 -11.17
N LEU A 141 -3.61 0.44 -11.94
CA LEU A 141 -3.34 1.22 -13.15
C LEU A 141 -3.05 0.34 -14.38
N GLY A 142 -2.99 -0.98 -14.19
CA GLY A 142 -2.45 -1.90 -15.19
C GLY A 142 -0.93 -1.80 -15.31
N ARG A 143 -0.36 -2.64 -16.18
CA ARG A 143 1.09 -2.57 -16.49
C ARG A 143 1.31 -1.42 -17.47
N MET A 144 2.11 -0.44 -17.06
CA MET A 144 2.52 0.67 -17.91
C MET A 144 3.92 0.45 -18.48
N GLU A 145 4.17 1.06 -19.64
CA GLU A 145 5.50 1.12 -20.25
C GLU A 145 6.52 1.79 -19.30
N GLY A 146 7.75 1.30 -19.31
CA GLY A 146 8.82 1.80 -18.42
C GLY A 146 8.71 1.34 -16.96
N GLY A 147 7.77 0.44 -16.64
CA GLY A 147 7.64 -0.18 -15.33
C GLY A 147 7.41 0.82 -14.19
N LEU A 148 8.02 0.58 -13.02
CA LEU A 148 7.88 1.45 -11.85
C LEU A 148 8.24 2.91 -12.17
N THR A 149 9.41 3.16 -12.75
CA THR A 149 9.88 4.52 -13.04
C THR A 149 8.99 5.21 -14.05
N GLY A 150 8.63 4.53 -15.15
CA GLY A 150 7.73 5.09 -16.16
C GLY A 150 6.37 5.47 -15.57
N THR A 151 5.80 4.58 -14.75
CA THR A 151 4.53 4.83 -14.06
C THR A 151 4.60 6.06 -13.16
N VAL A 152 5.65 6.18 -12.32
CA VAL A 152 5.78 7.34 -11.42
C VAL A 152 6.08 8.62 -12.20
N ARG A 153 6.84 8.59 -13.30
CA ARG A 153 7.07 9.78 -14.15
C ARG A 153 5.77 10.34 -14.74
N ARG A 154 4.81 9.46 -15.04
CA ARG A 154 3.47 9.81 -15.55
C ARG A 154 2.48 10.24 -14.46
N TRP A 155 2.94 10.53 -13.24
CA TRP A 155 2.05 10.87 -12.11
C TRP A 155 1.07 12.00 -12.43
N ARG A 156 1.47 13.00 -13.24
CA ARG A 156 0.60 14.12 -13.65
C ARG A 156 -0.60 13.66 -14.46
N GLU A 157 -0.35 12.80 -15.46
CA GLU A 157 -1.40 12.22 -16.30
C GLU A 157 -2.35 11.38 -15.44
N ILE A 158 -1.80 10.47 -14.64
CA ILE A 158 -2.56 9.54 -13.80
C ILE A 158 -3.42 10.28 -12.76
N LEU A 159 -2.89 11.36 -12.18
CA LEU A 159 -3.59 12.17 -11.18
C LEU A 159 -4.68 13.06 -11.80
N ALA A 160 -4.54 13.43 -13.08
CA ALA A 160 -5.49 14.25 -13.85
C ALA A 160 -6.62 13.43 -14.49
N GLU A 161 -6.49 12.10 -14.60
CA GLU A 161 -7.56 11.23 -15.06
C GLU A 161 -8.85 11.44 -14.25
N PRO A 162 -10.03 11.55 -14.89
CA PRO A 162 -11.31 11.78 -14.23
C PRO A 162 -11.82 10.49 -13.56
N ARG A 163 -11.13 10.03 -12.53
CA ARG A 163 -11.45 8.85 -11.73
C ARG A 163 -11.68 9.19 -10.26
N ARG A 164 -12.66 8.52 -9.64
CA ARG A 164 -12.88 8.55 -8.19
C ARG A 164 -12.87 7.11 -7.65
N PRO A 165 -12.01 6.77 -6.68
CA PRO A 165 -10.98 7.62 -6.07
C PRO A 165 -9.85 8.01 -7.05
N ARG A 166 -9.20 9.15 -6.79
CA ARG A 166 -7.98 9.55 -7.50
C ARG A 166 -6.83 8.62 -7.13
N VAL A 167 -5.88 8.44 -8.04
CA VAL A 167 -4.70 7.60 -7.80
C VAL A 167 -3.43 8.41 -7.97
N LEU A 168 -2.47 8.18 -7.08
CA LEU A 168 -1.14 8.76 -7.17
C LEU A 168 -0.08 7.66 -7.01
N PRO A 169 0.73 7.38 -8.04
CA PRO A 169 1.77 6.37 -7.96
C PRO A 169 3.00 6.89 -7.22
N LEU A 170 3.55 6.06 -6.34
CA LEU A 170 4.78 6.34 -5.60
C LEU A 170 5.77 5.18 -5.72
N PRO A 171 7.08 5.45 -5.69
CA PRO A 171 8.07 4.41 -5.48
C PRO A 171 8.03 3.92 -4.02
N HIS A 172 8.69 2.80 -3.71
CA HIS A 172 8.76 2.32 -2.34
C HIS A 172 9.61 3.25 -1.44
N PRO A 173 9.18 3.58 -0.21
CA PRO A 173 9.95 4.38 0.73
C PRO A 173 11.11 3.62 1.40
N SER A 174 11.63 2.55 0.80
CA SER A 174 12.77 1.79 1.35
C SER A 174 14.12 2.42 0.99
N TRP A 175 15.12 2.29 1.86
CA TRP A 175 16.50 2.70 1.60
C TRP A 175 17.08 2.11 0.31
N ARG A 176 16.59 0.93 -0.12
CA ARG A 176 16.96 0.31 -1.41
C ARG A 176 16.63 1.22 -2.60
N ASN A 177 15.69 2.13 -2.44
CA ASN A 177 15.29 3.10 -3.46
C ASN A 177 16.09 4.41 -3.42
N ASN A 178 17.09 4.56 -2.54
CA ASN A 178 17.89 5.79 -2.46
C ASN A 178 18.65 6.08 -3.76
N GLY A 179 19.15 5.04 -4.43
CA GLY A 179 19.79 5.20 -5.74
C GLY A 179 18.82 5.69 -6.83
N TRP A 180 17.55 5.29 -6.75
CA TRP A 180 16.50 5.78 -7.64
C TRP A 180 16.18 7.25 -7.35
N LEU A 181 16.00 7.61 -6.08
CA LEU A 181 15.72 9.00 -5.66
C LEU A 181 16.81 9.97 -6.11
N LYS A 182 18.08 9.58 -6.02
CA LYS A 182 19.22 10.37 -6.53
C LYS A 182 19.18 10.59 -8.05
N ARG A 183 18.68 9.62 -8.82
CA ARG A 183 18.56 9.71 -10.28
C ARG A 183 17.30 10.42 -10.75
N GLU A 184 16.28 10.50 -9.89
CA GLU A 184 14.98 11.10 -10.18
C GLU A 184 14.70 12.28 -9.22
N PRO A 185 15.52 13.35 -9.21
CA PRO A 185 15.41 14.44 -8.24
C PRO A 185 14.08 15.20 -8.33
N TRP A 186 13.41 15.15 -9.48
CA TRP A 186 12.05 15.70 -9.67
C TRP A 186 11.02 15.04 -8.74
N PHE A 187 11.26 13.81 -8.24
CA PHE A 187 10.35 13.18 -7.29
C PHE A 187 10.19 14.06 -6.04
N GLU A 188 11.31 14.53 -5.49
CA GLU A 188 11.29 15.38 -4.29
C GLU A 188 10.89 16.82 -4.63
N ALA A 189 11.39 17.36 -5.75
CA ALA A 189 11.16 18.76 -6.13
C ALA A 189 9.74 19.04 -6.65
N GLU A 190 9.09 18.06 -7.30
CA GLU A 190 7.83 18.27 -8.02
C GLU A 190 6.69 17.39 -7.50
N LEU A 191 6.93 16.08 -7.31
CA LEU A 191 5.86 15.16 -6.90
C LEU A 191 5.50 15.33 -5.42
N LEU A 192 6.50 15.36 -4.52
CA LEU A 192 6.23 15.43 -3.07
C LEU A 192 5.40 16.66 -2.63
N PRO A 193 5.60 17.88 -3.16
CA PRO A 193 4.72 19.00 -2.87
C PRO A 193 3.26 18.73 -3.23
N VAL A 194 3.00 18.13 -4.40
CA VAL A 194 1.63 17.79 -4.85
C VAL A 194 1.05 16.66 -4.00
N LEU A 195 1.84 15.63 -3.67
CA LEU A 195 1.44 14.57 -2.75
C LEU A 195 0.96 15.15 -1.42
N ARG A 196 1.72 16.08 -0.83
CA ARG A 196 1.34 16.72 0.44
C ARG A 196 0.06 17.54 0.32
N ALA A 197 -0.11 18.27 -0.77
CA ALA A 197 -1.33 19.04 -1.02
C ALA A 197 -2.56 18.11 -1.13
N GLU A 198 -2.44 17.00 -1.89
CA GLU A 198 -3.52 16.02 -2.03
C GLU A 198 -3.84 15.30 -0.72
N VAL A 199 -2.83 14.93 0.06
CA VAL A 199 -3.00 14.34 1.39
C VAL A 199 -3.67 15.34 2.34
N ALA A 200 -3.23 16.59 2.38
CA ALA A 200 -3.84 17.62 3.21
C ALA A 200 -5.32 17.84 2.86
N ARG A 201 -5.64 17.87 1.55
CA ARG A 201 -7.02 18.00 1.05
C ARG A 201 -7.93 16.88 1.56
N VAL A 202 -7.49 15.62 1.49
CA VAL A 202 -8.31 14.48 1.97
C VAL A 202 -8.34 14.35 3.49
N MET A 203 -7.38 14.96 4.21
CA MET A 203 -7.36 14.96 5.68
C MET A 203 -8.22 16.08 6.30
N ALA A 204 -8.56 17.10 5.51
CA ALA A 204 -9.28 18.29 5.97
C ALA A 204 -10.80 18.16 6.00
N GLY A 205 -11.37 17.12 5.40
CA GLY A 205 -12.79 16.77 5.57
C GLY A 205 -12.95 15.42 6.24
#